data_AF-A0A966GV92-F1
#
_entry.id   AF-A0A966GV92-F1
#
_cell.length_a   1.000
_cell.length_b   1.000
_cell.length_c   1.000
_cell.angle_alpha   90.00
_cell.angle_beta   90.00
_cell.angle_gamma   90.00
#
_symmetry.space_group_name_H-M   'P 1'
#
loop_
_entity.id
_entity.type
_entity.pdbx_description
1 polymer ?
#
loop_
_entity_poly.entity_id
_entity_poly.type
_entity_poly.pdbx_seq_one_letter_code
_entity_poly.pdbx_strand_id
1 'polypeptide(L)'
;MQTTLTKEYAGRGKAVFIEGGTFKTIIPLPEGKVIAVNDTINDTVNDIVKKRLGRIILLSYNNQGLRISELANKLKVSEVTIKRDMQKIRTLVAYRGSQKTGGYFLTDYMLSKLDM
;
A
#
# COMPACT_ATOMS: atom_id res chain seq x y z
N MET A 1 -12.72 -34.08 -30.52
CA MET A 1 -11.82 -33.00 -30.97
C MET A 1 -11.37 -32.22 -29.74
N GLN A 2 -10.10 -32.32 -29.35
CA GLN A 2 -9.59 -31.75 -28.09
C GLN A 2 -9.00 -30.37 -28.37
N THR A 3 -9.65 -29.33 -27.88
CA THR A 3 -9.18 -27.94 -27.97
C THR A 3 -8.06 -27.74 -26.95
N THR A 4 -6.83 -27.50 -27.41
CA THR A 4 -5.71 -27.12 -26.54
C THR A 4 -5.91 -25.69 -26.04
N LEU A 5 -5.83 -25.49 -24.72
CA LEU A 5 -6.03 -24.20 -24.01
C LEU A 5 -5.04 -23.09 -24.42
N THR A 6 -4.08 -23.39 -25.30
CA THR A 6 -2.98 -22.50 -25.71
C THR A 6 -3.45 -21.19 -26.36
N LYS A 7 -4.60 -21.19 -27.05
CA LYS A 7 -5.12 -19.99 -27.74
C LYS A 7 -5.59 -18.91 -26.78
N GLU A 8 -6.05 -19.26 -25.59
CA GLU A 8 -6.62 -18.28 -24.65
C GLU A 8 -5.55 -17.39 -24.01
N TYR A 9 -4.36 -17.93 -23.73
CA TYR A 9 -3.30 -17.23 -23.00
C TYR A 9 -2.42 -16.31 -23.86
N ALA A 10 -2.27 -16.59 -25.17
CA ALA A 10 -1.40 -15.81 -26.05
C ALA A 10 -2.11 -14.64 -26.77
N GLY A 11 -3.41 -14.48 -26.57
CA GLY A 11 -4.21 -13.47 -27.27
C GLY A 11 -4.08 -13.61 -28.80
N ARG A 12 -3.69 -12.53 -29.50
CA ARG A 12 -3.43 -12.54 -30.96
C ARG A 12 -2.02 -13.02 -31.33
N GLY A 13 -1.13 -13.18 -30.36
CA GLY A 13 0.25 -13.60 -30.60
C GLY A 13 0.35 -15.11 -30.77
N LYS A 14 1.25 -15.57 -31.65
CA LYS A 14 1.56 -16.99 -31.79
C LYS A 14 2.54 -17.41 -30.69
N ALA A 15 2.13 -18.35 -29.84
CA ALA A 15 3.04 -18.99 -28.88
C ALA A 15 4.12 -19.78 -29.64
N VAL A 16 5.37 -19.69 -29.19
CA VAL A 16 6.51 -20.42 -29.80
C VAL A 16 7.05 -21.43 -28.80
N PHE A 17 7.18 -22.68 -29.27
CA PHE A 17 7.76 -23.78 -28.53
C PHE A 17 9.12 -24.11 -29.15
N ILE A 18 10.16 -24.10 -28.34
CA ILE A 18 11.53 -24.40 -28.78
C ILE A 18 12.01 -25.62 -28.01
N GLU A 19 12.30 -26.69 -28.74
CA GLU A 19 12.80 -27.95 -28.21
C GLU A 19 14.30 -28.09 -28.53
N GLY A 20 15.08 -28.45 -27.51
CA GLY A 20 16.54 -28.61 -27.56
C GLY A 20 17.03 -29.27 -26.26
N GLY A 21 18.22 -28.93 -25.76
CA GLY A 21 18.71 -29.41 -24.46
C GLY A 21 17.87 -28.96 -23.24
N THR A 22 16.94 -28.03 -23.44
CA THR A 22 15.91 -27.62 -22.45
C THR A 22 14.67 -27.16 -23.21
N PHE A 23 13.49 -27.42 -22.63
CA PHE A 23 12.22 -26.98 -23.20
C PHE A 23 11.94 -25.51 -22.86
N LYS A 24 11.67 -24.67 -23.86
CA LYS A 24 11.27 -23.26 -23.66
C LYS A 24 9.96 -22.97 -24.36
N THR A 25 9.09 -22.22 -23.66
CA THR A 25 7.82 -21.71 -24.21
C THR A 25 7.79 -20.19 -24.09
N ILE A 26 7.56 -19.51 -25.22
CA ILE A 26 7.43 -18.05 -25.27
C ILE A 26 5.97 -17.71 -25.52
N ILE A 27 5.33 -17.06 -24.54
CA ILE A 27 3.95 -16.58 -24.64
C ILE A 27 3.98 -15.05 -24.80
N PRO A 28 3.71 -14.51 -26.00
CA PRO A 28 3.65 -13.07 -26.21
C PRO A 28 2.44 -12.48 -25.47
N LEU A 29 2.66 -11.43 -24.70
CA LEU A 29 1.59 -10.68 -24.05
C LEU A 29 0.97 -9.69 -25.06
N PRO A 30 -0.36 -9.49 -25.07
CA PRO A 30 -0.99 -8.49 -25.92
C PRO A 30 -0.55 -7.08 -25.49
N GLU A 31 0.01 -6.32 -26.43
CA GLU A 31 0.36 -4.92 -26.22
C GLU A 31 -0.92 -4.11 -25.96
N GLY A 32 -1.03 -3.51 -24.78
CA GLY A 32 -2.00 -2.44 -24.53
C GLY A 32 -2.97 -2.58 -23.35
N LYS A 33 -2.89 -3.61 -22.49
CA LYS A 33 -3.86 -3.71 -21.35
C LYS A 33 -3.26 -3.91 -19.96
N VAL A 34 -1.99 -4.28 -19.84
CA VAL A 34 -1.40 -4.59 -18.51
C VAL A 34 -0.84 -3.36 -17.82
N ILE A 35 -0.33 -2.37 -18.57
CA ILE A 35 0.36 -1.20 -18.01
C ILE A 35 -0.64 -0.20 -17.38
N ALA A 36 -1.72 0.14 -18.08
CA ALA A 36 -2.67 1.16 -17.60
C ALA A 36 -3.42 0.76 -16.32
N VAL A 37 -3.70 -0.54 -16.15
CA VAL A 37 -4.45 -1.06 -15.00
C VAL A 37 -3.57 -1.04 -13.75
N ASN A 38 -2.27 -1.33 -13.89
CA ASN A 38 -1.34 -1.27 -12.77
C ASN A 38 -1.13 0.17 -12.29
N ASP A 39 -1.01 1.13 -13.23
CA ASP A 39 -0.86 2.55 -12.89
C ASP A 39 -2.11 3.09 -12.16
N THR A 40 -3.30 2.82 -12.69
CA THR A 40 -4.57 3.28 -12.10
C THR A 40 -4.80 2.70 -10.70
N ILE A 41 -4.48 1.41 -10.51
CA ILE A 41 -4.62 0.75 -9.20
C ILE A 41 -3.59 1.31 -8.21
N ASN A 42 -2.34 1.50 -8.64
CA ASN A 42 -1.28 2.00 -7.78
C ASN A 42 -1.56 3.43 -7.30
N ASP A 43 -2.04 4.30 -8.19
CA ASP A 43 -2.42 5.68 -7.85
C ASP A 43 -3.58 5.71 -6.86
N THR A 44 -4.62 4.93 -7.10
CA THR A 44 -5.79 4.84 -6.21
C THR A 44 -5.39 4.38 -4.81
N VAL A 45 -4.54 3.35 -4.72
CA VAL A 45 -4.06 2.81 -3.44
C VAL A 45 -3.16 3.82 -2.73
N ASN A 46 -2.27 4.50 -3.45
CA ASN A 46 -1.37 5.52 -2.91
C ASN A 46 -2.16 6.69 -2.29
N ASP A 47 -3.21 7.16 -2.98
CA ASP A 47 -4.07 8.22 -2.49
C ASP A 47 -4.84 7.83 -1.23
N ILE A 48 -5.34 6.59 -1.15
CA ILE A 48 -6.00 6.06 0.04
C ILE A 48 -5.03 6.04 1.23
N VAL A 49 -3.79 5.58 1.01
CA VAL A 49 -2.77 5.55 2.06
C VAL A 49 -2.41 6.96 2.51
N LYS A 50 -2.15 7.91 1.57
CA LYS A 50 -1.85 9.31 1.90
C LYS A 50 -2.97 9.97 2.70
N LYS A 51 -4.23 9.79 2.28
CA LYS A 51 -5.41 10.28 3.01
C LYS A 51 -5.48 9.71 4.42
N ARG A 52 -5.19 8.42 4.59
CA ARG A 52 -5.19 7.78 5.91
C ARG A 52 -4.07 8.29 6.81
N LEU A 53 -2.85 8.46 6.28
CA LEU A 53 -1.73 9.04 7.02
C LEU A 53 -2.03 10.47 7.48
N GLY A 54 -2.60 11.30 6.60
CA GLY A 54 -3.03 12.66 6.96
C GLY A 54 -4.06 12.65 8.08
N ARG A 55 -5.03 11.73 8.05
CA ARG A 55 -6.01 11.58 9.14
C ARG A 55 -5.37 11.15 10.46
N ILE A 56 -4.36 10.28 10.44
CA ILE A 56 -3.63 9.88 11.66
C ILE A 56 -2.94 11.10 12.28
N ILE A 57 -2.28 11.93 11.47
CA ILE A 57 -1.61 13.15 11.92
C ILE A 57 -2.64 14.13 12.50
N LEU A 58 -3.76 14.36 11.81
CA LEU A 58 -4.85 15.22 12.30
C LEU A 58 -5.45 14.72 13.63
N LEU A 59 -5.67 13.41 13.76
CA LEU A 59 -6.16 12.82 15.00
C LEU A 59 -5.15 12.99 16.14
N SER A 60 -3.86 12.86 15.85
CA SER A 60 -2.78 13.05 16.83
C SER A 60 -2.61 14.53 17.23
N TYR A 61 -2.96 15.47 16.35
CA TYR A 61 -3.03 16.89 16.65
C TYR A 61 -4.21 17.22 17.58
N ASN A 62 -5.42 16.77 17.21
CA ASN A 62 -6.65 17.07 17.95
C ASN A 62 -6.77 16.32 19.29
N ASN A 63 -6.25 15.10 19.36
CA ASN A 63 -6.28 14.26 20.56
C ASN A 63 -4.87 13.69 20.75
N GLN A 64 -4.05 14.40 21.52
CA GLN A 64 -2.69 13.94 21.80
C GLN A 64 -2.72 12.68 22.68
N GLY A 65 -1.79 11.75 22.45
CA GLY A 65 -1.66 10.55 23.27
C GLY A 65 -2.55 9.38 22.86
N LEU A 66 -3.07 9.37 21.63
CA LEU A 66 -3.84 8.22 21.13
C LEU A 66 -2.99 6.96 20.99
N ARG A 67 -3.59 5.80 21.29
CA ARG A 67 -2.97 4.49 21.06
C ARG A 67 -3.28 3.92 19.68
N ILE A 68 -2.49 2.92 19.28
CA ILE A 68 -2.72 2.16 18.03
C ILE A 68 -4.15 1.62 17.95
N SER A 69 -4.66 1.02 19.04
CA SER A 69 -6.00 0.44 19.08
C SER A 69 -7.09 1.50 18.93
N GLU A 70 -6.91 2.68 19.51
CA GLU A 70 -7.87 3.79 19.38
C GLU A 70 -7.87 4.38 17.97
N LEU A 71 -6.69 4.53 17.38
CA LEU A 71 -6.54 4.96 15.99
C LEU A 71 -7.17 3.96 15.03
N ALA A 72 -6.96 2.66 15.26
CA ALA A 72 -7.57 1.58 14.49
C ALA A 72 -9.11 1.66 14.53
N ASN A 73 -9.68 1.86 15.72
CA ASN A 73 -11.12 2.02 15.91
C ASN A 73 -11.67 3.28 15.21
N LYS A 74 -11.01 4.43 15.37
CA LYS A 74 -11.44 5.70 14.73
C LYS A 74 -11.37 5.63 13.20
N LEU A 75 -10.36 4.96 12.66
CA LEU A 75 -10.14 4.84 11.22
C LEU A 75 -10.81 3.61 10.59
N LYS A 76 -11.44 2.75 11.40
CA LYS A 76 -12.07 1.47 11.00
C LYS A 76 -11.11 0.58 10.18
N VAL A 77 -9.88 0.47 10.64
CA VAL A 77 -8.84 -0.38 10.01
C VAL A 77 -8.19 -1.28 11.05
N SER A 78 -7.51 -2.34 10.60
CA SER A 78 -6.81 -3.24 11.50
C SER A 78 -5.62 -2.58 12.20
N GLU A 79 -5.31 -3.00 13.41
CA GLU A 79 -4.12 -2.54 14.14
C GLU A 79 -2.82 -2.77 13.37
N VAL A 80 -2.74 -3.87 12.61
CA VAL A 80 -1.58 -4.18 11.75
C VAL A 80 -1.40 -3.10 10.69
N THR A 81 -2.50 -2.60 10.12
CA THR A 81 -2.46 -1.51 9.12
C THR A 81 -1.98 -0.22 9.76
N ILE A 82 -2.50 0.15 10.93
CA ILE A 82 -2.03 1.32 11.67
C ILE A 82 -0.56 1.18 12.07
N LYS A 83 -0.12 0.01 12.54
CA LYS A 83 1.30 -0.24 12.85
C LYS A 83 2.18 -0.01 11.61
N ARG A 84 1.79 -0.53 10.45
CA ARG A 84 2.50 -0.32 9.19
C ARG A 84 2.54 1.15 8.80
N ASP A 85 1.41 1.84 8.93
CA ASP A 85 1.32 3.27 8.62
C ASP A 85 2.18 4.10 9.57
N MET A 86 2.19 3.78 10.87
CA MET A 86 3.06 4.41 11.88
C MET A 86 4.55 4.23 11.58
N GLN A 87 4.96 3.09 11.02
CA GLN A 87 6.34 2.91 10.57
C GLN A 87 6.69 3.90 9.44
N LYS A 88 5.75 4.19 8.53
CA LYS A 88 5.98 5.15 7.44
C LYS A 88 6.11 6.60 7.93
N ILE A 89 5.40 6.96 9.01
CA ILE A 89 5.39 8.32 9.57
C ILE A 89 6.15 8.45 10.89
N ARG A 90 7.08 7.53 11.16
CA ARG A 90 7.87 7.51 12.41
C ARG A 90 8.70 8.78 12.62
N THR A 91 9.09 9.45 11.54
CA THR A 91 9.80 10.75 11.59
C THR A 91 8.89 11.90 11.99
N LEU A 92 7.57 11.72 11.85
CA LEU A 92 6.55 12.75 12.06
C LEU A 92 5.87 12.60 13.41
N VAL A 93 5.77 11.36 13.92
CA VAL A 93 5.04 11.02 15.15
C VAL A 93 5.93 10.20 16.08
N ALA A 94 6.00 10.61 17.35
CA ALA A 94 6.77 9.94 18.40
C ALA A 94 5.86 9.36 19.48
N TYR A 95 6.16 8.16 19.94
CA TYR A 95 5.50 7.58 21.10
C TYR A 95 6.10 8.20 22.37
N ARG A 96 5.26 8.75 23.26
CA ARG A 96 5.67 9.30 24.56
C ARG A 96 4.86 8.63 25.68
N GLY A 97 5.54 8.34 26.79
CA GLY A 97 4.95 7.74 28.00
C GLY A 97 5.29 6.26 28.21
N SER A 98 4.67 5.64 29.22
CA SER A 98 4.86 4.23 29.59
C SER A 98 4.18 3.29 28.59
N GLN A 99 4.71 2.09 28.32
CA GLN A 99 4.10 1.12 27.39
C GLN A 99 2.59 0.86 27.64
N LYS A 100 2.14 0.93 28.91
CA LYS A 100 0.75 0.70 29.30
C LYS A 100 -0.15 1.93 29.25
N THR A 101 0.42 3.14 29.23
CA THR A 101 -0.33 4.40 29.42
C THR A 101 -0.01 5.48 28.39
N GLY A 102 1.12 5.37 27.72
CA GLY A 102 1.63 6.30 26.73
C GLY A 102 0.91 6.18 25.40
N GLY A 103 1.17 7.16 24.55
CA GLY A 103 0.51 7.31 23.26
C GLY A 103 1.36 8.07 22.27
N TYR A 104 0.80 8.28 21.09
CA TYR A 104 1.48 8.95 19.98
C TYR A 104 1.25 10.46 20.00
N PHE A 105 2.33 11.21 19.78
CA PHE A 105 2.38 12.66 19.74
C PHE A 105 3.08 13.12 18.47
N LEU A 106 2.72 14.29 17.96
CA LEU A 106 3.47 14.91 16.89
C LEU A 106 4.88 15.29 17.35
N THR A 107 5.83 15.17 16.43
CA THR A 107 7.20 15.65 16.62
C THR A 107 7.26 17.16 16.49
N ASP A 108 8.28 17.77 17.08
CA ASP A 108 8.53 19.21 17.00
C ASP A 108 8.71 19.67 15.53
N TYR A 109 9.28 18.80 14.69
CA TYR A 109 9.36 18.99 13.24
C TYR A 109 7.98 19.14 12.60
N MET A 110 7.03 18.28 12.93
CA MET A 110 5.66 18.41 12.39
C MET A 110 4.94 19.62 12.93
N LEU A 111 5.06 19.92 14.23
CA LEU A 111 4.46 21.11 14.81
C LEU A 111 4.95 22.39 14.11
N SER A 112 6.25 22.48 13.84
CA SER A 112 6.84 23.61 13.10
C SER A 112 6.33 23.78 11.66
N LYS A 113 5.73 22.74 11.07
CA LYS A 113 5.12 22.79 9.74
C LYS A 113 3.63 23.09 9.76
N LEU A 114 2.97 22.93 10.90
CA LEU A 114 1.56 23.26 11.09
C LEU A 114 1.35 24.71 11.54
N ASP A 115 2.30 25.27 12.31
CA ASP A 115 2.28 26.68 12.77
C ASP A 115 2.86 27.68 11.75
N MET A 116 2.96 27.30 10.46
CA MET A 116 3.42 28.19 9.38
C MET A 116 2.29 28.98 8.72
#